data_AF-G0NHC2-F1
#
_entry.id   AF-G0NHC2-F1
#
_cell.length_a   1.000
_cell.length_b   1.000
_cell.length_c   1.000
_cell.angle_alpha   90.00
_cell.angle_beta   90.00
_cell.angle_gamma   90.00
#
_symmetry.space_group_name_H-M   'P 1'
#
loop_
_entity.id
_entity.type
_entity.pdbx_description
1 polymer ?
#
loop_
_entity_poly.entity_id
_entity_poly.type
_entity_poly.pdbx_seq_one_letter_code
_entity_poly.pdbx_strand_id
1 'polypeptide(L)'
;MFHRSLFLLLAFLAVVCIAGRPFGEDHKEAIEEMKKAGIKEEVAEELFQIESKANHEVAGANGDKTKEKKIMEEYKKNKKALFKQLSKEQLVKVKAFFA
;
A
#
# COMPACT_ATOMS: atom_id res chain seq x y z
N MET A 1 -15.20 27.78 23.72
CA MET A 1 -14.81 26.38 24.08
C MET A 1 -15.34 25.31 23.12
N PHE A 2 -16.27 25.61 22.19
CA PHE A 2 -16.88 24.61 21.28
C PHE A 2 -15.99 24.10 20.12
N HIS A 3 -14.95 24.84 19.72
CA HIS A 3 -14.13 24.45 18.56
C HIS A 3 -13.20 23.25 18.83
N ARG A 4 -12.71 23.09 20.06
CA ARG A 4 -11.77 22.00 20.39
C ARG A 4 -12.41 20.61 20.23
N SER A 5 -13.66 20.48 20.68
CA SER A 5 -14.43 19.23 20.55
C SER A 5 -14.78 18.93 19.09
N LEU A 6 -15.05 19.97 18.30
CA LEU A 6 -15.34 19.84 16.86
C LEU A 6 -14.11 19.39 16.07
N PHE A 7 -12.91 19.89 16.38
CA PHE A 7 -11.66 19.45 15.76
C PHE A 7 -11.33 18.00 16.08
N LEU A 8 -11.56 17.56 17.32
CA LEU A 8 -11.36 16.15 17.71
C LEU A 8 -12.34 15.22 16.99
N LEU A 9 -13.60 15.64 16.82
CA LEU A 9 -14.60 14.89 16.07
C LEU A 9 -14.24 14.78 14.58
N LEU A 10 -13.76 15.87 13.97
CA LEU A 10 -13.30 15.90 12.57
C LEU A 10 -12.07 15.02 12.34
N ALA A 11 -11.11 15.03 13.25
CA ALA A 11 -9.96 14.13 13.19
C ALA A 11 -10.39 12.66 13.29
N PHE A 12 -11.34 12.35 14.16
CA PHE A 12 -11.88 11.00 14.30
C PHE A 12 -12.65 10.55 13.04
N LEU A 13 -13.49 11.42 12.48
CA LEU A 13 -14.20 11.15 11.22
C LEU A 13 -13.22 10.96 10.05
N ALA A 14 -12.15 11.74 9.96
CA ALA A 14 -11.12 11.58 8.94
C ALA A 14 -10.43 10.20 9.04
N VAL A 15 -10.11 9.74 10.26
CA VAL A 15 -9.53 8.41 10.48
C VAL A 15 -10.50 7.29 10.06
N VAL A 16 -11.80 7.43 10.36
CA VAL A 16 -12.83 6.46 9.96
C VAL A 16 -13.04 6.44 8.44
N CYS A 17 -12.97 7.59 7.76
CA CYS A 17 -13.05 7.65 6.31
C CYS A 17 -11.85 6.99 5.62
N ILE A 18 -10.65 7.08 6.19
CA ILE A 18 -9.44 6.47 5.62
C ILE A 18 -9.46 4.95 5.79
N ALA A 19 -9.98 4.45 6.92
CA ALA A 19 -10.05 3.01 7.19
C ALA A 19 -11.07 2.25 6.33
N GLY A 20 -12.02 2.95 5.70
CA GLY A 20 -13.13 2.36 4.95
C GLY A 20 -13.19 2.73 3.46
N ARG A 21 -12.18 3.40 2.89
CA ARG A 21 -12.21 3.77 1.47
C ARG A 21 -12.15 2.52 0.58
N PRO A 22 -13.07 2.36 -0.39
CA PRO A 22 -12.94 1.34 -1.40
C PRO A 22 -11.73 1.66 -2.29
N PHE A 23 -10.79 0.71 -2.38
CA PHE A 23 -9.51 0.78 -3.09
C PHE A 23 -9.59 1.12 -4.59
N GLY A 24 -10.77 1.30 -5.18
CA GLY A 24 -10.94 1.45 -6.63
C GLY A 24 -10.41 2.78 -7.18
N GLU A 25 -10.53 3.88 -6.44
CA GLU A 25 -9.96 5.18 -6.82
C GLU A 25 -8.44 5.20 -6.56
N ASP A 26 -8.01 4.72 -5.38
CA ASP A 26 -6.58 4.62 -5.04
C ASP A 26 -5.80 3.67 -5.96
N HIS A 27 -6.45 2.63 -6.51
CA HIS A 27 -5.79 1.70 -7.44
C HIS A 27 -5.43 2.37 -8.76
N LYS A 28 -6.38 3.01 -9.43
CA LYS A 28 -6.12 3.63 -10.74
C LYS A 28 -5.07 4.73 -10.63
N GLU A 29 -5.16 5.56 -9.59
CA GLU A 29 -4.21 6.64 -9.34
C GLU A 29 -2.80 6.09 -9.04
N ALA A 30 -2.68 5.09 -8.17
CA ALA A 30 -1.39 4.46 -7.86
C ALA A 30 -0.73 3.81 -9.10
N ILE A 31 -1.52 3.13 -9.94
CA ILE A 31 -1.01 2.54 -11.18
C ILE A 31 -0.55 3.62 -12.16
N GLU A 32 -1.30 4.71 -12.30
CA GLU A 32 -0.88 5.83 -13.15
C GLU A 32 0.41 6.50 -12.67
N GLU A 33 0.58 6.68 -11.36
CA GLU A 33 1.82 7.23 -10.79
C GLU A 33 3.03 6.33 -11.06
N MET A 34 2.86 5.01 -10.86
CA MET A 34 3.91 4.05 -11.19
C MET A 34 4.24 4.05 -12.69
N LYS A 35 3.23 4.14 -13.56
CA LYS A 35 3.40 4.28 -15.01
C LYS A 35 4.13 5.57 -15.39
N LYS A 36 3.82 6.70 -14.74
CA LYS A 36 4.54 7.98 -14.92
C LYS A 36 6.01 7.87 -14.50
N ALA A 37 6.32 7.05 -13.50
CA ALA A 37 7.69 6.70 -13.11
C ALA A 37 8.38 5.70 -14.08
N GLY A 38 7.71 5.30 -15.15
CA GLY A 38 8.23 4.41 -16.19
C GLY A 38 8.20 2.91 -15.81
N ILE A 39 7.47 2.55 -14.75
CA ILE A 39 7.19 1.17 -14.37
C ILE A 39 6.15 0.63 -15.34
N LYS A 40 6.35 -0.60 -15.83
CA LYS A 40 5.38 -1.26 -16.71
C LYS A 40 4.07 -1.49 -15.95
N GLU A 41 2.95 -1.36 -16.65
CA GLU A 41 1.61 -1.52 -16.09
C GLU A 41 1.43 -2.87 -15.37
N GLU A 42 1.83 -3.98 -15.99
CA GLU A 42 1.80 -5.32 -15.36
C GLU A 42 2.58 -5.38 -14.05
N VAL A 43 3.74 -4.71 -13.99
CA VAL A 43 4.58 -4.65 -12.78
C VAL A 43 3.95 -3.76 -11.72
N ALA A 44 3.33 -2.65 -12.14
CA ALA A 44 2.61 -1.75 -11.24
C ALA A 44 1.38 -2.44 -10.62
N GLU A 45 0.61 -3.19 -11.43
CA GLU A 45 -0.56 -3.95 -10.97
C GLU A 45 -0.15 -5.02 -9.94
N GLU A 46 0.89 -5.79 -10.24
CA GLU A 46 1.37 -6.83 -9.33
C GLU A 46 1.95 -6.24 -8.04
N LEU A 47 2.67 -5.11 -8.13
CA LEU A 47 3.12 -4.36 -6.96
C LEU A 47 1.95 -3.88 -6.11
N PHE A 48 0.95 -3.27 -6.73
CA PHE A 48 -0.22 -2.76 -6.01
C PHE A 48 -0.96 -3.88 -5.30
N GLN A 49 -1.16 -5.03 -5.95
CA GLN A 49 -1.80 -6.18 -5.32
C GLN A 49 -1.03 -6.69 -4.10
N ILE A 50 0.30 -6.78 -4.18
CA ILE A 50 1.16 -7.21 -3.06
C ILE A 50 1.06 -6.23 -1.89
N GLU A 51 1.17 -4.92 -2.13
CA GLU A 51 1.08 -3.88 -1.09
C GLU A 51 -0.33 -3.82 -0.48
N SER A 52 -1.36 -3.83 -1.33
CA SER A 52 -2.77 -3.75 -0.90
C SER A 52 -3.16 -4.97 -0.06
N LYS A 53 -2.75 -6.19 -0.45
CA LYS A 53 -3.00 -7.41 0.32
C LYS A 53 -2.37 -7.32 1.71
N ALA A 54 -1.09 -6.96 1.78
CA ALA A 54 -0.38 -6.83 3.05
C ALA A 54 -1.02 -5.78 3.96
N ASN A 55 -1.38 -4.61 3.43
CA ASN A 55 -2.04 -3.57 4.19
C ASN A 55 -3.41 -4.02 4.74
N HIS A 56 -4.20 -4.72 3.93
CA HIS A 56 -5.49 -5.26 4.37
C HIS A 56 -5.34 -6.31 5.47
N GLU A 57 -4.39 -7.22 5.32
CA GLU A 57 -4.12 -8.27 6.32
C GLU A 57 -3.56 -7.69 7.62
N VAL A 58 -2.68 -6.68 7.54
CA VAL A 58 -2.16 -5.97 8.73
C VAL A 58 -3.29 -5.22 9.44
N ALA A 59 -4.17 -4.53 8.71
CA ALA A 59 -5.34 -3.88 9.30
C ALA A 59 -6.26 -4.90 10.00
N GLY A 60 -6.45 -6.08 9.41
CA GLY A 60 -7.20 -7.19 10.00
C GLY A 60 -6.51 -7.90 11.16
N ALA A 61 -5.20 -7.71 11.36
CA ALA A 61 -4.45 -8.32 12.46
C ALA A 61 -4.74 -7.68 13.82
N ASN A 62 -5.41 -6.50 13.86
CA ASN A 62 -5.84 -5.82 15.08
C ASN A 62 -4.72 -5.65 16.13
N GLY A 63 -3.47 -5.40 15.71
CA GLY A 63 -2.32 -5.22 16.60
C GLY A 63 -1.66 -6.52 17.10
N ASP A 64 -2.06 -7.69 16.60
CA ASP A 64 -1.38 -8.95 16.90
C ASP A 64 -0.02 -9.02 16.20
N LYS A 65 1.04 -8.70 16.96
CA LYS A 65 2.43 -8.70 16.50
C LYS A 65 2.89 -10.02 15.87
N THR A 66 2.34 -11.15 16.30
CA THR A 66 2.71 -12.47 15.74
C THR A 66 2.12 -12.64 14.34
N LYS A 67 0.86 -12.24 14.16
CA LYS A 67 0.20 -12.25 12.85
C LYS A 67 0.81 -11.22 11.91
N GLU A 68 1.02 -9.99 12.39
CA GLU A 68 1.69 -8.93 11.61
C GLU A 68 3.07 -9.38 11.13
N LYS A 69 3.88 -10.02 11.99
CA LYS A 69 5.18 -10.54 11.58
C LYS A 69 5.07 -11.56 10.44
N LYS A 70 4.11 -12.49 10.51
CA LYS A 70 3.87 -13.50 9.45
C LYS A 70 3.44 -12.84 8.14
N ILE A 71 2.53 -11.86 8.22
CA ILE A 71 2.08 -11.09 7.06
C ILE A 71 3.26 -10.35 6.41
N MET A 72 4.11 -9.71 7.22
CA MET A 72 5.30 -9.01 6.72
C MET A 72 6.37 -9.96 6.14
N GLU A 73 6.48 -11.19 6.63
CA GLU A 73 7.34 -12.22 6.04
C GLU A 73 6.83 -12.67 4.67
N GLU A 74 5.52 -12.89 4.54
CA GLU A 74 4.88 -13.23 3.26
C GLU A 74 5.00 -12.07 2.24
N TYR A 75 4.72 -10.84 2.68
CA TYR A 75 4.92 -9.63 1.90
C TYR A 75 6.35 -9.53 1.34
N LYS A 76 7.38 -9.71 2.19
CA LYS A 76 8.79 -9.69 1.76
C LYS A 76 9.09 -10.79 0.76
N LYS A 77 8.52 -11.99 0.96
CA LYS A 77 8.69 -13.12 0.05
C LYS A 77 8.10 -12.82 -1.32
N ASN A 78 6.87 -12.30 -1.38
CA ASN A 78 6.18 -11.98 -2.63
C ASN A 78 6.88 -10.83 -3.37
N LYS A 79 7.22 -9.75 -2.67
CA LYS A 79 7.98 -8.62 -3.25
C LYS A 79 9.34 -9.06 -3.79
N LYS A 80 10.05 -9.95 -3.08
CA LYS A 80 11.32 -10.52 -3.55
C LYS A 80 11.14 -11.44 -4.77
N ALA A 81 10.05 -12.19 -4.84
CA ALA A 81 9.74 -13.03 -6.00
C ALA A 81 9.53 -12.16 -7.25
N LEU A 82 8.70 -11.12 -7.15
CA LEU A 82 8.51 -10.14 -8.22
C LEU A 82 9.84 -9.52 -8.67
N PHE A 83 10.65 -9.03 -7.72
CA PHE A 83 11.93 -8.38 -8.05
C PHE A 83 12.93 -9.28 -8.77
N LYS A 84 12.84 -10.61 -8.60
CA LYS A 84 13.68 -11.56 -9.34
C LYS A 84 13.24 -11.72 -10.79
N GLN A 85 11.97 -11.49 -11.10
CA GLN A 85 11.41 -11.59 -12.44
C GLN A 85 11.57 -10.29 -13.24
N LEU A 86 11.80 -9.15 -12.56
CA LEU A 86 11.99 -7.87 -13.21
C LEU A 86 13.32 -7.78 -13.97
N SER A 87 13.30 -7.08 -15.11
CA SER A 87 14.53 -6.63 -15.76
C SER A 87 15.29 -5.65 -14.86
N LYS A 88 16.61 -5.54 -15.05
CA LYS A 88 17.45 -4.59 -14.30
C LYS A 88 16.91 -3.16 -14.38
N GLU A 89 16.42 -2.75 -15.55
CA GLU A 89 15.84 -1.44 -15.78
C GLU A 89 14.55 -1.22 -14.96
N GLN A 90 13.63 -2.19 -15.00
CA GLN A 90 12.39 -2.11 -14.22
C GLN A 90 12.66 -2.13 -12.72
N LEU A 91 13.61 -2.96 -12.27
CA LEU A 91 14.02 -3.00 -10.87
C LEU A 91 14.58 -1.65 -10.38
N VAL A 92 15.36 -0.94 -11.22
CA VAL A 92 15.87 0.41 -10.87
C VAL A 92 14.72 1.40 -10.73
N LYS A 93 13.77 1.40 -11.68
CA LYS A 93 12.61 2.30 -11.63
C LYS A 93 11.73 2.05 -10.42
N VAL A 94 11.44 0.78 -10.12
CA VAL A 94 10.68 0.38 -8.93
C VAL A 94 11.41 0.81 -7.65
N LYS A 95 12.73 0.60 -7.57
CA LYS A 95 13.50 1.05 -6.41
C LYS A 95 13.51 2.56 -6.25
N ALA A 96 13.64 3.31 -7.35
CA ALA A 96 13.62 4.76 -7.34
C ALA A 96 12.25 5.33 -6.93
N PHE A 97 11.15 4.65 -7.27
CA PHE A 97 9.80 5.04 -6.87
C PHE A 97 9.57 4.92 -5.35
N PHE A 98 10.22 3.96 -4.69
CA PHE A 98 10.07 3.70 -3.24
C PHE A 98 11.24 4.22 -2.38
N ALA A 99 12.24 4.86 -2.98
CA ALA A 99 13.41 5.40 -2.28
C ALA A 99 13.13 6.81 -1.74
#